data_AF-A0A947B1C1-F1
#
_entry.id   AF-A0A947B1C1-F1
#
_cell.length_a   1.000
_cell.length_b   1.000
_cell.length_c   1.000
_cell.angle_alpha   90.00
_cell.angle_beta   90.00
_cell.angle_gamma   90.00
#
_symmetry.space_group_name_H-M   'P 1'
#
loop_
_entity.id
_entity.type
_entity.pdbx_description
1 polymer ?
#
loop_
_entity_poly.entity_id
_entity_poly.type
_entity_poly.pdbx_seq_one_letter_code
_entity_poly.pdbx_strand_id
1 'polypeptide(L)'
;KYLTSTYGARAFPMNYPNLMDRRKSKGGNNIWVHGTNEELQQRSTNGCIVLVNGDVVQLDSYIELWNTPIIVEQELKYEDRSSLLRQGHLLAEKIDDWSQAWSQKDLDRYLSYYGSDFRWKNLDLQGWRKKKAWLNQRYRKISVQLSDIRLFRQGDVVLATADMIYRSDRFASRGFKHLYLAKNSEEYRILGEEWHSSGRPAPPPLRLAAKPPEEEDATEETALLFVEQWRQAWEQGDLSSYLGYYHPQFKGLGMGLRGWKRYKRQLFSRTSERVIELNDVKVEVNDSTAVVISKQEYRSDIHQDSGLKTLRLRWHQGRWTIYRETWKPLADQG
;
A
#
# COMPACT_ATOMS: atom_id res chain seq x y z
N LYS A 1 7.49 9.19 18.01
CA LYS A 1 7.38 10.62 18.36
C LYS A 1 6.15 10.78 19.24
N TYR A 2 6.27 11.48 20.37
CA TYR A 2 5.16 11.71 21.30
C TYR A 2 4.06 12.57 20.65
N LEU A 3 2.80 12.26 20.95
CA LEU A 3 1.66 13.10 20.58
C LEU A 3 1.74 14.42 21.35
N THR A 4 1.41 15.55 20.71
CA THR A 4 1.26 16.84 21.41
C THR A 4 0.13 16.75 22.44
N SER A 5 0.17 17.58 23.48
CA SER A 5 -0.78 17.55 24.62
C SER A 5 -2.26 17.64 24.22
N THR A 6 -2.56 18.13 23.02
CA THR A 6 -3.92 18.29 22.47
C THR A 6 -4.60 16.97 22.08
N TYR A 7 -3.84 15.89 21.82
CA TYR A 7 -4.40 14.63 21.32
C TYR A 7 -4.81 13.63 22.41
N GLY A 8 -4.83 14.07 23.66
CA GLY A 8 -5.31 13.27 24.79
C GLY A 8 -4.56 11.96 24.97
N ALA A 9 -5.27 10.93 25.41
CA ALA A 9 -4.71 9.62 25.77
C ALA A 9 -4.43 8.70 24.57
N ARG A 10 -5.17 8.89 23.45
CA ARG A 10 -5.11 8.06 22.24
C ARG A 10 -5.44 8.87 20.99
N ALA A 11 -4.80 8.52 19.88
CA ALA A 11 -5.09 9.07 18.56
C ALA A 11 -4.93 8.03 17.47
N PHE A 12 -5.93 7.93 16.59
CA PHE A 12 -5.98 7.04 15.44
C PHE A 12 -5.98 7.88 14.15
N PRO A 13 -4.93 7.79 13.33
CA PRO A 13 -4.92 8.50 12.07
C PRO A 13 -5.91 7.88 11.09
N MET A 14 -6.71 8.71 10.44
CA MET A 14 -7.58 8.28 9.33
C MET A 14 -6.83 8.37 8.00
N ASN A 15 -7.33 7.66 6.99
CA ASN A 15 -6.77 7.70 5.63
C ASN A 15 -7.24 8.91 4.81
N TYR A 16 -7.74 9.97 5.44
CA TYR A 16 -8.17 11.19 4.78
C TYR A 16 -6.96 12.04 4.32
N PRO A 17 -6.99 12.64 3.12
CA PRO A 17 -7.98 12.40 2.08
C PRO A 17 -7.71 11.05 1.39
N ASN A 18 -8.72 10.18 1.36
CA ASN A 18 -8.61 8.90 0.65
C ASN A 18 -8.79 9.12 -0.88
N LEU A 19 -8.80 8.05 -1.67
CA LEU A 19 -8.96 8.14 -3.12
C LEU A 19 -10.21 8.95 -3.54
N MET A 20 -11.34 8.74 -2.87
CA MET A 20 -12.60 9.41 -3.21
C MET A 20 -12.63 10.87 -2.74
N ASP A 21 -12.00 11.19 -1.62
CA ASP A 21 -11.83 12.58 -1.17
C ASP A 21 -11.02 13.38 -2.20
N ARG A 22 -9.90 12.82 -2.65
CA ARG A 22 -9.05 13.46 -3.67
C ARG A 22 -9.78 13.66 -5.00
N ARG A 23 -10.64 12.72 -5.41
CA ARG A 23 -11.48 12.87 -6.61
C ARG A 23 -12.50 13.99 -6.49
N LYS A 24 -12.99 14.26 -5.28
CA LYS A 24 -13.88 15.41 -4.98
C LYS A 24 -13.09 16.70 -4.74
N SER A 25 -11.81 16.75 -5.11
CA SER A 25 -10.90 17.88 -4.89
C SER A 25 -10.82 18.32 -3.44
N LYS A 26 -11.08 17.41 -2.49
CA LYS A 26 -10.90 17.69 -1.08
C LYS A 26 -9.42 17.65 -0.73
N GLY A 27 -8.93 18.73 -0.13
CA GLY A 27 -7.57 18.87 0.39
C GLY A 27 -7.50 18.64 1.91
N GLY A 28 -6.36 19.00 2.49
CA GLY A 28 -6.07 18.83 3.92
C GLY A 28 -5.32 17.52 4.22
N ASN A 29 -4.88 17.38 5.47
CA ASN A 29 -4.17 16.22 6.00
C ASN A 29 -4.37 16.15 7.52
N ASN A 30 -3.90 15.07 8.15
CA ASN A 30 -3.89 14.89 9.60
C ASN A 30 -5.28 14.92 10.28
N ILE A 31 -6.28 14.30 9.65
CA ILE A 31 -7.60 14.10 10.25
C ILE A 31 -7.60 12.80 11.06
N TRP A 32 -7.78 12.90 12.37
CA TRP A 32 -7.65 11.78 13.31
C TRP A 32 -8.92 11.60 14.16
N VAL A 33 -9.10 10.39 14.70
CA VAL A 33 -9.98 10.15 15.86
C VAL A 33 -9.10 10.20 17.10
N HIS A 34 -9.34 11.10 18.04
CA HIS A 34 -8.46 11.24 19.21
C HIS A 34 -9.17 11.69 20.48
N GLY A 35 -8.49 11.52 21.62
CA GLY A 35 -8.91 12.04 22.91
C GLY A 35 -8.58 13.53 23.06
N THR A 36 -9.11 14.18 24.09
CA THR A 36 -8.72 15.55 24.47
C THR A 36 -8.45 15.67 25.96
N ASN A 37 -7.54 16.57 26.32
CA ASN A 37 -7.29 17.00 27.71
C ASN A 37 -8.04 18.30 28.06
N GLU A 38 -8.80 18.86 27.12
CA GLU A 38 -9.62 20.05 27.26
C GLU A 38 -11.11 19.67 27.29
N GLU A 39 -11.98 20.57 27.76
CA GLU A 39 -13.43 20.35 27.70
C GLU A 39 -13.91 20.27 26.25
N LEU A 40 -14.79 19.29 25.95
CA LEU A 40 -15.37 19.15 24.63
C LEU A 40 -16.31 20.32 24.33
N GLN A 41 -16.01 21.03 23.25
CA GLN A 41 -16.85 22.11 22.74
C GLN A 41 -17.40 21.74 21.36
N GLN A 42 -18.62 22.19 21.08
CA GLN A 42 -19.25 21.92 19.80
C GLN A 42 -18.48 22.62 18.68
N ARG A 43 -18.12 21.88 17.61
CA ARG A 43 -17.40 22.39 16.42
C ARG A 43 -16.03 23.03 16.71
N SER A 44 -15.34 22.63 17.79
CA SER A 44 -14.03 23.18 18.15
C SER A 44 -12.83 22.53 17.44
N THR A 45 -13.08 21.61 16.50
CA THR A 45 -12.03 20.83 15.84
C THR A 45 -11.81 21.33 14.42
N ASN A 46 -10.56 21.27 13.95
CA ASN A 46 -10.22 21.54 12.55
C ASN A 46 -10.52 20.32 11.63
N GLY A 47 -11.57 19.55 11.96
CA GLY A 47 -12.00 18.37 11.22
C GLY A 47 -11.67 17.01 11.84
N CYS A 48 -10.95 16.97 12.97
CA CYS A 48 -10.76 15.73 13.73
C CYS A 48 -12.05 15.30 14.46
N ILE A 49 -12.17 14.00 14.71
CA ILE A 49 -13.22 13.44 15.58
C ILE A 49 -12.63 13.36 16.98
N VAL A 50 -13.15 14.19 17.89
CA VAL A 50 -12.58 14.33 19.24
C VAL A 50 -13.54 13.75 20.26
N LEU A 51 -12.99 12.90 21.13
CA LEU A 51 -13.68 12.17 22.17
C LEU A 51 -13.09 12.55 23.54
N VAL A 52 -13.83 12.33 24.62
CA VAL A 52 -13.21 12.37 25.95
C VAL A 52 -12.22 11.20 26.08
N ASN A 53 -11.18 11.38 26.91
CA ASN A 53 -10.11 10.38 27.03
C ASN A 53 -10.60 8.98 27.43
N GLY A 54 -11.62 8.89 28.29
CA GLY A 54 -12.20 7.60 28.68
C GLY A 54 -12.79 6.83 27.50
N ASP A 55 -13.53 7.53 26.62
CA ASP A 55 -14.22 6.92 25.49
C ASP A 55 -13.24 6.47 24.40
N VAL A 56 -12.23 7.29 24.08
CA VAL A 56 -11.23 6.90 23.07
C VAL A 56 -10.38 5.71 23.54
N VAL A 57 -10.16 5.58 24.86
CA VAL A 57 -9.47 4.43 25.45
C VAL A 57 -10.35 3.17 25.42
N GLN A 58 -11.67 3.29 25.60
CA GLN A 58 -12.57 2.16 25.38
C GLN A 58 -12.62 1.75 23.91
N LEU A 59 -12.69 2.74 23.01
CA LEU A 59 -12.71 2.52 21.56
C LEU A 59 -11.46 1.80 21.06
N ASP A 60 -10.31 2.03 21.70
CA ASP A 60 -9.02 1.35 21.47
C ASP A 60 -9.19 -0.17 21.32
N SER A 61 -9.99 -0.79 22.20
CA SER A 61 -10.21 -2.25 22.21
C SER A 61 -10.97 -2.81 20.99
N TYR A 62 -11.62 -1.94 20.21
CA TYR A 62 -12.38 -2.32 19.01
C TYR A 62 -11.68 -1.92 17.70
N ILE A 63 -10.57 -1.19 17.78
CA ILE A 63 -9.85 -0.70 16.61
C ILE A 63 -8.65 -1.59 16.31
N GLU A 64 -8.75 -2.29 15.19
CA GLU A 64 -7.60 -2.92 14.55
C GLU A 64 -7.11 -2.00 13.42
N LEU A 65 -5.88 -1.50 13.54
CA LEU A 65 -5.31 -0.59 12.53
C LEU A 65 -5.33 -1.24 11.15
N TRP A 66 -5.74 -0.47 10.14
CA TRP A 66 -5.91 -0.93 8.75
C TRP A 66 -6.99 -2.00 8.53
N ASN A 67 -7.66 -2.46 9.59
CA ASN A 67 -8.75 -3.43 9.50
C ASN A 67 -10.11 -2.80 9.82
N THR A 68 -10.20 -1.97 10.86
CA THR A 68 -11.43 -1.31 11.27
C THR A 68 -11.70 -0.08 10.38
N PRO A 69 -12.79 -0.08 9.59
CA PRO A 69 -13.16 1.07 8.79
C PRO A 69 -13.72 2.19 9.68
N ILE A 70 -13.43 3.44 9.30
CA ILE A 70 -14.07 4.62 9.89
C ILE A 70 -14.94 5.24 8.81
N ILE A 71 -16.26 5.24 9.05
CA ILE A 71 -17.25 5.85 8.17
C ILE A 71 -17.77 7.09 8.88
N VAL A 72 -17.64 8.24 8.24
CA VAL A 72 -18.11 9.52 8.77
C VAL A 72 -19.32 9.95 7.95
N GLU A 73 -20.48 9.96 8.59
CA GLU A 73 -21.75 10.38 8.01
C GLU A 73 -22.41 11.38 8.96
N GLN A 74 -23.15 12.34 8.42
CA GLN A 74 -23.90 13.29 9.24
C GLN A 74 -25.06 12.60 9.96
N GLU A 75 -25.72 11.64 9.29
CA GLU A 75 -26.86 10.89 9.81
C GLU A 75 -26.77 9.43 9.37
N LEU A 76 -27.05 8.51 10.30
CA LEU A 76 -27.12 7.09 10.00
C LEU A 76 -28.44 6.77 9.30
N LYS A 77 -28.34 6.24 8.08
CA LYS A 77 -29.48 5.73 7.32
C LYS A 77 -29.56 4.22 7.46
N TYR A 78 -30.65 3.75 8.06
CA TYR A 78 -30.91 2.32 8.21
C TYR A 78 -31.67 1.79 7.00
N GLU A 79 -31.29 0.61 6.53
CA GLU A 79 -31.95 -0.11 5.45
C GLU A 79 -32.38 -1.51 5.91
N ASP A 80 -33.34 -2.10 5.21
CA ASP A 80 -33.79 -3.45 5.47
C ASP A 80 -32.62 -4.46 5.34
N ARG A 81 -32.43 -5.28 6.38
CA ARG A 81 -31.33 -6.24 6.47
C ARG A 81 -31.33 -7.23 5.31
N SER A 82 -32.51 -7.70 4.87
CA SER A 82 -32.60 -8.67 3.79
C SER A 82 -32.16 -8.06 2.45
N SER A 83 -32.55 -6.80 2.20
CA SER A 83 -32.13 -6.04 1.03
C SER A 83 -30.63 -5.80 1.03
N LEU A 84 -30.07 -5.37 2.17
CA LEU A 84 -28.63 -5.17 2.35
C LEU A 84 -27.83 -6.45 2.08
N LEU A 85 -28.26 -7.59 2.64
CA LEU A 85 -27.58 -8.88 2.44
C LEU A 85 -27.62 -9.32 0.97
N ARG A 86 -28.76 -9.16 0.27
CA ARG A 86 -28.87 -9.48 -1.15
C ARG A 86 -27.94 -8.60 -2.00
N GLN A 87 -27.96 -7.29 -1.78
CA GLN A 87 -27.07 -6.36 -2.49
C GLN A 87 -25.59 -6.67 -2.23
N GLY A 88 -25.25 -6.96 -0.97
CA GLY A 88 -23.90 -7.34 -0.58
C GLY A 88 -23.42 -8.62 -1.25
N HIS A 89 -24.28 -9.64 -1.34
CA HIS A 89 -23.95 -10.89 -2.02
C HIS A 89 -23.67 -10.68 -3.52
N LEU A 90 -24.54 -9.96 -4.23
CA LEU A 90 -24.36 -9.65 -5.66
C LEU A 90 -23.08 -8.85 -5.92
N LEU A 91 -22.74 -7.91 -5.02
CA LEU A 91 -21.49 -7.16 -5.11
C LEU A 91 -20.26 -8.03 -4.85
N ALA A 92 -20.31 -8.91 -3.84
CA ALA A 92 -19.22 -9.82 -3.53
C ALA A 92 -18.98 -10.80 -4.68
N GLU A 93 -20.05 -11.36 -5.27
CA GLU A 93 -19.98 -12.20 -6.47
C GLU A 93 -19.33 -11.44 -7.63
N LYS A 94 -19.76 -10.20 -7.90
CA LYS A 94 -19.16 -9.35 -8.94
C LYS A 94 -17.66 -9.13 -8.74
N ILE A 95 -17.21 -8.98 -7.49
CA ILE A 95 -15.79 -8.80 -7.14
C ILE A 95 -15.01 -10.11 -7.33
N ASP A 96 -15.59 -11.26 -6.98
CA ASP A 96 -14.97 -12.55 -7.25
C ASP A 96 -14.80 -12.74 -8.76
N ASP A 97 -15.86 -12.48 -9.52
CA ASP A 97 -15.90 -12.54 -10.99
C ASP A 97 -14.85 -11.64 -11.66
N TRP A 98 -14.67 -10.43 -11.14
CA TRP A 98 -13.59 -9.53 -11.54
C TRP A 98 -12.20 -10.15 -11.32
N SER A 99 -12.00 -10.84 -10.20
CA SER A 99 -10.74 -11.54 -9.90
C SER A 99 -10.52 -12.78 -10.78
N GLN A 100 -11.60 -13.46 -11.17
CA GLN A 100 -11.56 -14.58 -12.12
C GLN A 100 -11.18 -14.09 -13.52
N ALA A 101 -11.80 -13.01 -14.00
CA ALA A 101 -11.45 -12.39 -15.28
C ALA A 101 -9.96 -11.98 -15.31
N TRP A 102 -9.45 -11.43 -14.20
CA TRP A 102 -8.02 -11.11 -14.07
C TRP A 102 -7.14 -12.36 -14.10
N SER A 103 -7.49 -13.41 -13.36
CA SER A 103 -6.76 -14.69 -13.36
C SER A 103 -6.71 -15.35 -14.73
N GLN A 104 -7.82 -15.29 -15.47
CA GLN A 104 -7.96 -15.81 -16.84
C GLN A 104 -7.28 -14.93 -17.90
N LYS A 105 -6.80 -13.74 -17.51
CA LYS A 105 -6.22 -12.74 -18.41
C LYS A 105 -7.21 -12.25 -19.49
N ASP A 106 -8.51 -12.38 -19.24
CA ASP A 106 -9.57 -11.85 -20.08
C ASP A 106 -9.68 -10.33 -19.85
N LEU A 107 -8.99 -9.58 -20.69
CA LEU A 107 -8.84 -8.14 -20.53
C LEU A 107 -10.17 -7.40 -20.72
N ASP A 108 -11.01 -7.84 -21.65
CA ASP A 108 -12.26 -7.17 -21.96
C ASP A 108 -13.31 -7.42 -20.87
N ARG A 109 -13.43 -8.68 -20.40
CA ARG A 109 -14.26 -8.98 -19.22
C ARG A 109 -13.75 -8.24 -17.98
N TYR A 110 -12.44 -8.24 -17.73
CA TYR A 110 -11.83 -7.53 -16.60
C TYR A 110 -12.15 -6.03 -16.63
N LEU A 111 -11.99 -5.39 -17.80
CA LEU A 111 -12.25 -3.95 -17.94
C LEU A 111 -13.74 -3.60 -17.91
N SER A 112 -14.64 -4.54 -18.21
CA SER A 112 -16.08 -4.30 -18.10
C SER A 112 -16.51 -3.92 -16.68
N TYR A 113 -15.80 -4.37 -15.64
CA TYR A 113 -16.10 -4.03 -14.25
C TYR A 113 -15.74 -2.58 -13.88
N TYR A 114 -15.02 -1.86 -14.75
CA TYR A 114 -14.54 -0.51 -14.50
C TYR A 114 -15.47 0.55 -15.09
N GLY A 115 -15.60 1.70 -14.42
CA GLY A 115 -16.38 2.83 -14.89
C GLY A 115 -15.64 3.59 -15.99
N SER A 116 -16.37 4.26 -16.88
CA SER A 116 -15.77 5.12 -17.92
C SER A 116 -14.96 6.28 -17.33
N ASP A 117 -15.31 6.73 -16.13
CA ASP A 117 -14.59 7.73 -15.36
C ASP A 117 -13.47 7.14 -14.48
N PHE A 118 -13.12 5.85 -14.62
CA PHE A 118 -12.06 5.22 -13.83
C PHE A 118 -10.75 6.01 -13.83
N ARG A 119 -10.09 6.05 -12.67
CA ARG A 119 -8.75 6.62 -12.51
C ARG A 119 -7.90 5.76 -11.59
N TRP A 120 -6.64 5.59 -11.98
CA TRP A 120 -5.60 5.00 -11.15
C TRP A 120 -4.33 5.83 -11.26
N LYS A 121 -3.96 6.54 -10.19
CA LYS A 121 -2.90 7.55 -10.21
C LYS A 121 -3.15 8.52 -11.39
N ASN A 122 -2.25 8.57 -12.36
CA ASN A 122 -2.35 9.44 -13.54
C ASN A 122 -2.98 8.74 -14.76
N LEU A 123 -3.38 7.47 -14.64
CA LEU A 123 -3.97 6.70 -15.73
C LEU A 123 -5.50 6.80 -15.71
N ASP A 124 -6.08 7.03 -16.88
CA ASP A 124 -7.49 6.77 -17.16
C ASP A 124 -7.71 5.30 -17.56
N LEU A 125 -8.95 4.95 -17.91
CA LEU A 125 -9.32 3.59 -18.31
C LEU A 125 -8.53 3.10 -19.54
N GLN A 126 -8.21 3.97 -20.49
CA GLN A 126 -7.47 3.59 -21.69
C GLN A 126 -5.99 3.33 -21.37
N GLY A 127 -5.37 4.19 -20.55
CA GLY A 127 -4.02 3.96 -20.03
C GLY A 127 -3.93 2.69 -19.19
N TRP A 128 -4.95 2.44 -18.37
CA TRP A 128 -5.05 1.21 -17.58
C TRP A 128 -5.16 -0.04 -18.46
N ARG A 129 -5.98 0.00 -19.52
CA ARG A 129 -6.07 -1.07 -20.51
C ARG A 129 -4.72 -1.40 -21.13
N LYS A 130 -3.98 -0.38 -21.59
CA LYS A 130 -2.63 -0.56 -22.17
C LYS A 130 -1.68 -1.23 -21.17
N LYS A 131 -1.66 -0.74 -19.93
CA LYS A 131 -0.84 -1.31 -18.86
C LYS A 131 -1.19 -2.78 -18.58
N LYS A 132 -2.48 -3.10 -18.47
CA LYS A 132 -2.94 -4.47 -18.17
C LYS A 132 -2.74 -5.42 -19.35
N ALA A 133 -2.92 -4.95 -20.58
CA ALA A 133 -2.57 -5.70 -21.79
C ALA A 133 -1.09 -6.09 -21.80
N TRP A 134 -0.20 -5.13 -21.50
CA TRP A 134 1.23 -5.37 -21.40
C TRP A 134 1.58 -6.41 -20.33
N LEU A 135 0.97 -6.33 -19.14
CA LEU A 135 1.15 -7.33 -18.07
C LEU A 135 0.64 -8.72 -18.49
N ASN A 136 -0.49 -8.79 -19.19
CA ASN A 136 -1.04 -10.06 -19.68
C ASN A 136 -0.13 -10.71 -20.74
N GLN A 137 0.62 -9.94 -21.52
CA GLN A 137 1.62 -10.52 -22.44
C GLN A 137 2.83 -11.08 -21.68
N ARG A 138 3.23 -10.44 -20.57
CA ARG A 138 4.43 -10.79 -19.81
C ARG A 138 4.27 -12.06 -18.96
N TYR A 139 3.11 -12.23 -18.33
CA TYR A 139 2.85 -13.37 -17.44
C TYR A 139 2.19 -14.52 -18.20
N ARG A 140 2.77 -15.71 -18.15
CA ARG A 140 2.18 -16.91 -18.75
C ARG A 140 0.91 -17.33 -18.04
N LYS A 141 0.89 -17.25 -16.71
CA LYS A 141 -0.25 -17.62 -15.86
C LYS A 141 -0.46 -16.53 -14.80
N ILE A 142 -1.72 -16.26 -14.47
CA ILE A 142 -2.09 -15.39 -13.35
C ILE A 142 -3.08 -16.16 -12.47
N SER A 143 -2.97 -15.99 -11.16
CA SER A 143 -3.92 -16.45 -10.16
C SER A 143 -4.13 -15.33 -9.16
N VAL A 144 -5.38 -14.94 -9.00
CA VAL A 144 -5.83 -13.97 -8.01
C VAL A 144 -6.82 -14.70 -7.12
N GLN A 145 -6.49 -14.80 -5.84
CA GLN A 145 -7.35 -15.42 -4.84
C GLN A 145 -7.77 -14.35 -3.86
N LEU A 146 -9.08 -14.20 -3.68
CA LEU A 146 -9.66 -13.28 -2.71
C LEU A 146 -10.15 -14.06 -1.49
N SER A 147 -10.04 -13.42 -0.33
CA SER A 147 -10.64 -13.88 0.92
C SER A 147 -11.10 -12.68 1.75
N ASP A 148 -12.05 -12.91 2.65
CA ASP A 148 -12.58 -11.89 3.55
C ASP A 148 -12.99 -10.59 2.83
N ILE A 149 -13.88 -10.73 1.84
CA ILE A 149 -14.48 -9.61 1.13
C ILE A 149 -15.43 -8.88 2.08
N ARG A 150 -15.15 -7.60 2.33
CA ARG A 150 -15.96 -6.73 3.18
C ARG A 150 -16.41 -5.52 2.38
N LEU A 151 -17.66 -5.11 2.60
CA LEU A 151 -18.32 -4.06 1.84
C LEU A 151 -18.79 -2.96 2.79
N PHE A 152 -18.40 -1.72 2.48
CA PHE A 152 -18.77 -0.53 3.25
C PHE A 152 -19.37 0.50 2.30
N ARG A 153 -20.60 0.92 2.55
CA ARG A 153 -21.28 1.92 1.72
C ARG A 153 -21.31 3.27 2.44
N GLN A 154 -20.94 4.32 1.70
CA GLN A 154 -21.04 5.72 2.11
C GLN A 154 -21.66 6.52 0.96
N GLY A 155 -22.90 6.97 1.12
CA GLY A 155 -23.71 7.48 0.01
C GLY A 155 -23.76 6.52 -1.19
N ASP A 156 -23.41 7.02 -2.38
CA ASP A 156 -23.43 6.26 -3.64
C ASP A 156 -22.14 5.43 -3.88
N VAL A 157 -21.19 5.51 -2.96
CA VAL A 157 -19.90 4.82 -3.08
C VAL A 157 -19.88 3.60 -2.17
N VAL A 158 -19.41 2.48 -2.71
CA VAL A 158 -19.06 1.28 -1.97
C VAL A 158 -17.56 1.11 -1.98
N LEU A 159 -16.95 1.02 -0.81
CA LEU A 159 -15.61 0.49 -0.63
C LEU A 159 -15.73 -1.03 -0.46
N ALA A 160 -15.19 -1.77 -1.42
CA ALA A 160 -14.91 -3.19 -1.23
C ALA A 160 -13.46 -3.37 -0.82
N THR A 161 -13.22 -4.11 0.26
CA THR A 161 -11.89 -4.50 0.70
C THR A 161 -11.80 -6.02 0.77
N ALA A 162 -10.73 -6.60 0.25
CA ALA A 162 -10.53 -8.03 0.24
C ALA A 162 -9.06 -8.35 0.46
N ASP A 163 -8.78 -9.36 1.28
CA ASP A 163 -7.46 -9.95 1.33
C ASP A 163 -7.21 -10.66 0.00
N MET A 164 -6.01 -10.51 -0.53
CA MET A 164 -5.69 -10.97 -1.87
C MET A 164 -4.31 -11.62 -1.90
N ILE A 165 -4.26 -12.80 -2.48
CA ILE A 165 -3.04 -13.47 -2.89
C ILE A 165 -2.97 -13.43 -4.41
N TYR A 166 -1.96 -12.76 -4.94
CA TYR A 166 -1.65 -12.74 -6.35
C TYR A 166 -0.46 -13.65 -6.62
N ARG A 167 -0.54 -14.47 -7.66
CA ARG A 167 0.58 -15.25 -8.18
C ARG A 167 0.61 -15.23 -9.70
N SER A 168 1.80 -15.14 -10.26
CA SER A 168 2.10 -15.42 -11.65
C SER A 168 3.31 -16.36 -11.75
N ASP A 169 3.75 -16.66 -12.96
CA ASP A 169 4.98 -17.40 -13.20
C ASP A 169 6.25 -16.64 -12.79
N ARG A 170 6.16 -15.33 -12.52
CA ARG A 170 7.32 -14.47 -12.23
C ARG A 170 7.18 -13.61 -10.98
N PHE A 171 5.99 -13.52 -10.41
CA PHE A 171 5.70 -12.61 -9.30
C PHE A 171 4.66 -13.21 -8.37
N ALA A 172 4.83 -13.01 -7.06
CA ALA A 172 3.82 -13.34 -6.07
C ALA A 172 3.71 -12.20 -5.06
N SER A 173 2.50 -11.91 -4.64
CA SER A 173 2.26 -10.96 -3.56
C SER A 173 1.05 -11.37 -2.72
N ARG A 174 1.07 -10.96 -1.46
CA ARG A 174 -0.05 -11.07 -0.53
C ARG A 174 -0.27 -9.72 0.11
N GLY A 175 -1.51 -9.40 0.41
CA GLY A 175 -1.90 -8.09 0.93
C GLY A 175 -3.42 -7.96 0.88
N PHE A 176 -3.91 -6.73 0.80
CA PHE A 176 -5.33 -6.47 0.58
C PHE A 176 -5.55 -5.41 -0.49
N LYS A 177 -6.73 -5.48 -1.10
CA LYS A 177 -7.16 -4.62 -2.19
C LYS A 177 -8.29 -3.73 -1.72
N HIS A 178 -8.24 -2.45 -2.06
CA HIS A 178 -9.40 -1.56 -2.00
C HIS A 178 -9.92 -1.31 -3.41
N LEU A 179 -11.22 -1.53 -3.61
CA LEU A 179 -11.95 -1.16 -4.81
C LEU A 179 -13.01 -0.14 -4.40
N TYR A 180 -12.98 1.03 -5.04
CA TYR A 180 -13.99 2.06 -4.86
C TYR A 180 -14.98 1.93 -6.01
N LEU A 181 -16.20 1.50 -5.70
CA LEU A 181 -17.27 1.34 -6.66
C LEU A 181 -18.31 2.45 -6.51
N ALA A 182 -18.87 2.92 -7.62
CA ALA A 182 -20.04 3.78 -7.61
C ALA A 182 -21.11 3.24 -8.54
N LYS A 183 -22.37 3.56 -8.25
CA LYS A 183 -23.51 3.16 -9.08
C LYS A 183 -23.67 4.15 -10.24
N ASN A 184 -23.28 3.76 -11.45
CA ASN A 184 -23.55 4.54 -12.66
C ASN A 184 -24.73 3.90 -13.40
N SER A 185 -25.88 4.60 -13.35
CA SER A 185 -27.18 4.34 -14.01
C SER A 185 -27.88 3.00 -13.75
N GLU A 186 -27.18 1.84 -13.71
CA GLU A 186 -27.80 0.53 -13.47
C GLU A 186 -26.94 -0.44 -12.64
N GLU A 187 -25.61 -0.32 -12.68
CA GLU A 187 -24.69 -1.22 -11.98
C GLU A 187 -23.57 -0.50 -11.24
N TYR A 188 -23.01 -1.16 -10.21
CA TYR A 188 -21.76 -0.74 -9.60
C TYR A 188 -20.58 -0.97 -10.54
N ARG A 189 -19.75 0.06 -10.70
CA ARG A 189 -18.51 0.01 -11.50
C ARG A 189 -17.33 0.55 -10.67
N ILE A 190 -16.16 -0.03 -10.88
CA ILE A 190 -14.92 0.37 -10.19
C ILE A 190 -14.46 1.72 -10.73
N LEU A 191 -14.41 2.72 -9.85
CA LEU A 191 -13.90 4.07 -10.15
C LEU A 191 -12.41 4.21 -9.85
N GLY A 192 -11.89 3.44 -8.89
CA GLY A 192 -10.49 3.45 -8.50
C GLY A 192 -10.11 2.24 -7.67
N GLU A 193 -8.81 1.94 -7.62
CA GLU A 193 -8.29 0.83 -6.84
C GLU A 193 -6.97 1.16 -6.12
N GLU A 194 -6.79 0.59 -4.93
CA GLU A 194 -5.55 0.68 -4.15
C GLU A 194 -5.07 -0.72 -3.76
N TRP A 195 -3.76 -0.93 -3.72
CA TRP A 195 -3.11 -2.16 -3.29
C TRP A 195 -2.27 -1.86 -2.05
N HIS A 196 -2.36 -2.73 -1.05
CA HIS A 196 -1.61 -2.63 0.19
C HIS A 196 -0.87 -3.96 0.41
N SER A 197 0.46 -3.92 0.39
CA SER A 197 1.34 -5.10 0.43
C SER A 197 1.63 -5.62 1.84
N SER A 198 1.33 -4.85 2.88
CA SER A 198 1.19 -5.41 4.21
C SER A 198 -0.13 -6.18 4.25
N GLY A 199 -0.11 -7.46 4.64
CA GLY A 199 -1.34 -8.08 5.17
C GLY A 199 -1.93 -7.15 6.22
N ARG A 200 -3.25 -7.20 6.48
CA ARG A 200 -3.83 -6.37 7.55
C ARG A 200 -2.98 -6.61 8.78
N PRO A 201 -2.18 -5.62 9.23
CA PRO A 201 -1.28 -5.86 10.33
C PRO A 201 -2.16 -6.31 11.48
N ALA A 202 -1.74 -7.32 12.24
CA ALA A 202 -2.15 -7.37 13.63
C ALA A 202 -1.91 -5.95 14.15
N PRO A 203 -2.90 -5.31 14.82
CA PRO A 203 -2.68 -3.98 15.34
C PRO A 203 -1.30 -4.00 16.02
N PRO A 204 -0.41 -3.03 15.74
CA PRO A 204 0.74 -2.85 16.62
C PRO A 204 0.11 -2.88 18.01
N PRO A 205 0.54 -3.79 18.91
CA PRO A 205 -0.08 -3.89 20.23
C PRO A 205 -0.20 -2.46 20.71
N LEU A 206 -1.44 -2.03 20.97
CA LEU A 206 -1.74 -0.66 21.32
C LEU A 206 -0.75 -0.30 22.40
N ARG A 207 0.24 0.52 22.04
CA ARG A 207 1.38 0.77 22.91
C ARG A 207 0.89 1.70 24.00
N LEU A 208 0.15 1.15 24.97
CA LEU A 208 0.39 1.45 26.37
C LEU A 208 1.91 1.48 26.52
N ALA A 209 2.42 2.52 27.16
CA ALA A 209 3.84 2.69 27.42
C ALA A 209 4.46 1.38 27.97
N ALA A 210 5.00 0.56 27.08
CA ALA A 210 5.56 -0.74 27.38
C ALA A 210 6.60 -1.06 26.30
N LYS A 211 7.62 -1.78 26.77
CA LYS A 211 8.91 -2.09 26.15
C LYS A 211 8.80 -2.48 24.66
N PRO A 212 9.81 -2.17 23.82
CA PRO A 212 9.80 -2.52 22.40
C PRO A 212 9.49 -4.01 22.17
N PRO A 213 8.87 -4.39 21.04
CA PRO A 213 8.69 -5.79 20.67
C PRO A 213 10.04 -6.49 20.69
N GLU A 214 10.03 -7.77 21.05
CA GLU A 214 11.22 -8.62 21.01
C GLU A 214 11.95 -8.45 19.67
N GLU A 215 13.27 -8.34 19.75
CA GLU A 215 14.13 -8.07 18.59
C GLU A 215 13.87 -9.16 17.54
N GLU A 216 13.45 -8.76 16.33
CA GLU A 216 13.49 -9.68 15.19
C GLU A 216 14.94 -10.11 14.99
N ASP A 217 15.17 -11.40 14.74
CA ASP A 217 16.51 -11.89 14.48
C ASP A 217 16.93 -11.59 13.04
N ALA A 218 18.23 -11.32 12.85
CA ALA A 218 18.85 -11.13 11.56
C ALA A 218 18.91 -12.47 10.81
N THR A 219 17.86 -12.77 10.05
CA THR A 219 17.69 -14.02 9.29
C THR A 219 17.59 -13.78 7.79
N GLU A 220 17.70 -14.85 7.00
CA GLU A 220 17.51 -14.80 5.55
C GLU A 220 16.08 -14.34 5.18
N GLU A 221 15.08 -14.83 5.90
CA GLU A 221 13.67 -14.48 5.68
C GLU A 221 13.41 -12.99 5.90
N THR A 222 13.94 -12.41 6.99
CA THR A 222 13.80 -10.98 7.27
C THR A 222 14.56 -10.11 6.25
N ALA A 223 15.69 -10.61 5.72
CA ALA A 223 16.44 -9.93 4.67
C ALA A 223 15.69 -9.95 3.32
N LEU A 224 15.07 -11.08 2.95
CA LEU A 224 14.22 -11.19 1.76
C LEU A 224 13.01 -10.26 1.83
N LEU A 225 12.33 -10.23 2.99
CA LEU A 225 11.21 -9.34 3.24
C LEU A 225 11.63 -7.86 3.11
N PHE A 226 12.77 -7.49 3.71
CA PHE A 226 13.33 -6.16 3.61
C PHE A 226 13.59 -5.72 2.16
N VAL A 227 14.19 -6.60 1.34
CA VAL A 227 14.51 -6.32 -0.07
C VAL A 227 13.24 -6.06 -0.87
N GLU A 228 12.20 -6.85 -0.64
CA GLU A 228 10.92 -6.67 -1.34
C GLU A 228 10.25 -5.35 -0.94
N GLN A 229 10.22 -5.00 0.35
CA GLN A 229 9.65 -3.73 0.80
C GLN A 229 10.41 -2.51 0.23
N TRP A 230 11.75 -2.60 0.15
CA TRP A 230 12.58 -1.58 -0.50
C TRP A 230 12.27 -1.44 -2.00
N ARG A 231 12.15 -2.56 -2.72
CA ARG A 231 11.79 -2.60 -4.15
C ARG A 231 10.40 -1.99 -4.39
N GLN A 232 9.43 -2.32 -3.56
CA GLN A 232 8.06 -1.78 -3.64
C GLN A 232 8.03 -0.27 -3.45
N ALA A 233 8.73 0.26 -2.45
CA ALA A 233 8.81 1.71 -2.24
C ALA A 233 9.42 2.42 -3.46
N TRP A 234 10.42 1.81 -4.10
CA TRP A 234 11.00 2.32 -5.34
C TRP A 234 9.98 2.33 -6.48
N GLU A 235 9.30 1.21 -6.71
CA GLU A 235 8.32 1.03 -7.80
C GLU A 235 7.14 1.99 -7.65
N GLN A 236 6.65 2.16 -6.42
CA GLN A 236 5.53 3.05 -6.13
C GLN A 236 5.89 4.53 -6.29
N GLY A 237 7.18 4.87 -6.29
CA GLY A 237 7.65 6.25 -6.29
C GLY A 237 7.64 6.91 -4.92
N ASP A 238 7.50 6.13 -3.84
CA ASP A 238 7.56 6.65 -2.48
C ASP A 238 9.02 6.92 -2.10
N LEU A 239 9.49 8.12 -2.46
CA LEU A 239 10.85 8.56 -2.18
C LEU A 239 11.16 8.56 -0.68
N SER A 240 10.18 8.87 0.18
CA SER A 240 10.40 8.97 1.62
C SER A 240 10.69 7.60 2.21
N SER A 241 9.82 6.62 1.93
CA SER A 241 9.99 5.23 2.38
C SER A 241 11.22 4.61 1.75
N TYR A 242 11.45 4.81 0.46
CA TYR A 242 12.64 4.31 -0.26
C TYR A 242 13.95 4.78 0.42
N LEU A 243 14.08 6.08 0.69
CA LEU A 243 15.26 6.63 1.35
C LEU A 243 15.37 6.21 2.82
N GLY A 244 14.27 5.77 3.44
CA GLY A 244 14.22 5.24 4.79
C GLY A 244 14.92 3.88 4.95
N TYR A 245 15.13 3.12 3.87
CA TYR A 245 15.83 1.82 3.92
C TYR A 245 17.35 1.93 3.99
N TYR A 246 17.92 3.11 3.80
CA TYR A 246 19.37 3.31 3.73
C TYR A 246 19.98 3.58 5.11
N HIS A 247 21.10 2.91 5.40
CA HIS A 247 21.84 3.07 6.65
C HIS A 247 22.44 4.50 6.76
N PRO A 248 22.55 5.10 7.96
CA PRO A 248 23.16 6.42 8.16
C PRO A 248 24.57 6.56 7.56
N GLN A 249 25.35 5.48 7.60
CA GLN A 249 26.71 5.40 7.03
C GLN A 249 26.76 4.83 5.60
N PHE A 250 25.65 4.86 4.86
CA PHE A 250 25.57 4.32 3.50
C PHE A 250 26.63 4.89 2.55
N LYS A 251 27.14 4.02 1.67
CA LYS A 251 27.97 4.39 0.51
C LYS A 251 27.50 3.67 -0.77
N GLY A 252 27.43 4.39 -1.88
CA GLY A 252 27.11 3.82 -3.21
C GLY A 252 27.47 4.82 -4.30
N LEU A 253 27.91 4.36 -5.48
CA LEU A 253 28.34 5.23 -6.59
C LEU A 253 29.30 6.37 -6.17
N GLY A 254 30.27 6.08 -5.29
CA GLY A 254 31.23 7.08 -4.79
C GLY A 254 30.64 8.14 -3.84
N MET A 255 29.34 8.10 -3.53
CA MET A 255 28.66 9.06 -2.66
C MET A 255 28.21 8.45 -1.33
N GLY A 256 28.19 9.28 -0.28
CA GLY A 256 27.54 8.95 0.99
C GLY A 256 26.03 9.25 0.98
N LEU A 257 25.33 8.92 2.07
CA LEU A 257 23.86 9.05 2.18
C LEU A 257 23.31 10.42 1.76
N ARG A 258 23.97 11.53 2.16
CA ARG A 258 23.53 12.89 1.78
C ARG A 258 23.53 13.12 0.27
N GLY A 259 24.59 12.67 -0.42
CA GLY A 259 24.69 12.74 -1.88
C GLY A 259 23.67 11.83 -2.55
N TRP A 260 23.52 10.61 -2.03
CA TRP A 260 22.55 9.63 -2.52
C TRP A 260 21.10 10.14 -2.49
N LYS A 261 20.69 10.74 -1.36
CA LYS A 261 19.34 11.34 -1.22
C LYS A 261 19.08 12.41 -2.27
N ARG A 262 20.09 13.23 -2.59
CA ARG A 262 19.98 14.29 -3.61
C ARG A 262 19.83 13.69 -5.01
N TYR A 263 20.69 12.74 -5.36
CA TYR A 263 20.69 12.03 -6.63
C TYR A 263 19.34 11.33 -6.87
N LYS A 264 18.87 10.55 -5.90
CA LYS A 264 17.61 9.81 -6.00
C LYS A 264 16.38 10.72 -6.04
N ARG A 265 16.40 11.87 -5.35
CA ARG A 265 15.32 12.88 -5.47
C ARG A 265 15.17 13.40 -6.90
N GLN A 266 16.28 13.70 -7.57
CA GLN A 266 16.27 14.14 -8.98
C GLN A 266 15.80 13.04 -9.93
N LEU A 267 16.24 11.79 -9.70
CA LEU A 267 15.77 10.63 -10.47
C LEU A 267 14.27 10.39 -10.31
N PHE A 268 13.76 10.39 -9.06
CA PHE A 268 12.35 10.15 -8.79
C PHE A 268 11.44 11.24 -9.35
N SER A 269 11.91 12.49 -9.41
CA SER A 269 11.14 13.60 -10.01
C SER A 269 11.08 13.56 -11.53
N ARG A 270 12.03 12.87 -12.19
CA ARG A 270 12.14 12.81 -13.66
C ARG A 270 11.63 11.51 -14.26
N THR A 271 11.28 10.55 -13.42
CA THR A 271 10.81 9.24 -13.86
C THR A 271 9.43 8.96 -13.27
N SER A 272 8.59 8.32 -14.06
CA SER A 272 7.27 7.82 -13.65
C SER A 272 7.07 6.41 -14.21
N GLU A 273 5.97 5.75 -13.83
CA GLU A 273 5.67 4.37 -14.30
C GLU A 273 6.79 3.35 -14.08
N ARG A 274 7.56 3.53 -13.01
CA ARG A 274 8.65 2.64 -12.64
C ARG A 274 8.15 1.21 -12.48
N VAL A 275 8.86 0.28 -13.08
CA VAL A 275 8.72 -1.16 -12.88
C VAL A 275 10.10 -1.69 -12.52
N ILE A 276 10.18 -2.39 -11.40
CA ILE A 276 11.43 -2.99 -10.92
C ILE A 276 11.19 -4.45 -10.63
N GLU A 277 11.89 -5.32 -11.34
CA GLU A 277 11.88 -6.75 -11.08
C GLU A 277 13.24 -7.20 -10.57
N LEU A 278 13.23 -8.04 -9.53
CA LEU A 278 14.42 -8.66 -8.96
C LEU A 278 14.29 -10.16 -9.13
N ASN A 279 15.02 -10.71 -10.10
CA ASN A 279 15.07 -12.14 -10.40
C ASN A 279 16.32 -12.77 -9.76
N ASP A 280 16.28 -14.08 -9.56
CA ASP A 280 17.40 -14.85 -8.99
C ASP A 280 17.96 -14.25 -7.70
N VAL A 281 17.08 -13.81 -6.80
CA VAL A 281 17.48 -13.20 -5.52
C VAL A 281 18.17 -14.25 -4.66
N LYS A 282 19.44 -14.03 -4.37
CA LYS A 282 20.26 -14.84 -3.47
C LYS A 282 20.62 -14.00 -2.26
N VAL A 283 20.43 -14.57 -1.08
CA VAL A 283 20.73 -13.91 0.19
C VAL A 283 21.70 -14.78 0.97
N GLU A 284 22.74 -14.16 1.49
CA GLU A 284 23.68 -14.79 2.42
C GLU A 284 23.74 -13.93 3.68
N VAL A 285 23.34 -14.50 4.81
CA VAL A 285 23.30 -13.81 6.11
C VAL A 285 24.47 -14.28 6.97
N ASN A 286 25.11 -13.34 7.65
CA ASN A 286 26.16 -13.57 8.62
C ASN A 286 25.97 -12.60 9.78
N ASP A 287 25.41 -13.12 10.88
CA ASP A 287 25.02 -12.39 12.08
C ASP A 287 24.28 -11.09 11.75
N SER A 288 24.90 -9.94 12.01
CA SER A 288 24.32 -8.61 11.80
C SER A 288 24.50 -8.06 10.38
N THR A 289 24.91 -8.89 9.41
CA THR A 289 25.15 -8.48 8.02
C THR A 289 24.52 -9.44 7.03
N ALA A 290 24.16 -8.94 5.85
CA ALA A 290 23.71 -9.79 4.76
C ALA A 290 24.21 -9.27 3.40
N VAL A 291 24.41 -10.18 2.45
CA VAL A 291 24.67 -9.85 1.05
C VAL A 291 23.50 -10.36 0.23
N VAL A 292 22.88 -9.45 -0.52
CA VAL A 292 21.78 -9.76 -1.44
C VAL A 292 22.26 -9.51 -2.86
N ILE A 293 22.14 -10.51 -3.72
CA ILE A 293 22.46 -10.41 -5.14
C ILE A 293 21.21 -10.76 -5.94
N SER A 294 20.87 -9.95 -6.93
CA SER A 294 19.73 -10.21 -7.81
C SER A 294 19.97 -9.67 -9.22
N LYS A 295 19.37 -10.29 -10.22
CA LYS A 295 19.23 -9.69 -11.55
C LYS A 295 18.09 -8.67 -11.50
N GLN A 296 18.43 -7.40 -11.69
CA GLN A 296 17.49 -6.29 -11.74
C GLN A 296 17.08 -6.03 -13.19
N GLU A 297 15.78 -5.98 -13.45
CA GLU A 297 15.23 -5.33 -14.64
C GLU A 297 14.53 -4.05 -14.19
N TYR A 298 14.94 -2.92 -14.74
CA TYR A 298 14.34 -1.61 -14.46
C TYR A 298 13.74 -1.04 -15.74
N ARG A 299 12.54 -0.49 -15.62
CA ARG A 299 11.92 0.33 -16.67
C ARG A 299 11.19 1.50 -16.05
N SER A 300 11.23 2.65 -16.70
CA SER A 300 10.34 3.77 -16.48
C SER A 300 9.84 4.32 -17.81
N ASP A 301 9.06 5.39 -17.75
CA ASP A 301 8.63 6.21 -18.88
C ASP A 301 9.75 6.68 -19.83
N ILE A 302 10.99 6.82 -19.36
CA ILE A 302 12.09 7.42 -20.13
C ILE A 302 13.38 6.56 -20.21
N HIS A 303 13.44 5.43 -19.52
CA HIS A 303 14.67 4.63 -19.43
C HIS A 303 14.38 3.16 -19.14
N GLN A 304 15.22 2.27 -19.67
CA GLN A 304 15.20 0.85 -19.35
C GLN A 304 16.64 0.34 -19.21
N ASP A 305 16.89 -0.48 -18.19
CA ASP A 305 18.16 -1.18 -18.03
C ASP A 305 17.99 -2.56 -17.38
N SER A 306 19.01 -3.39 -17.54
CA SER A 306 19.13 -4.67 -16.84
C SER A 306 20.54 -4.85 -16.31
N GLY A 307 20.66 -5.41 -15.11
CA GLY A 307 21.96 -5.56 -14.48
C GLY A 307 21.95 -6.38 -13.21
N LEU A 308 23.14 -6.74 -12.73
CA LEU A 308 23.32 -7.35 -11.42
C LEU A 308 23.30 -6.27 -10.34
N LYS A 309 22.34 -6.41 -9.43
CA LYS A 309 22.22 -5.61 -8.23
C LYS A 309 22.89 -6.36 -7.08
N THR A 310 23.67 -5.63 -6.29
CA THR A 310 24.21 -6.14 -5.04
C THR A 310 23.93 -5.15 -3.92
N LEU A 311 23.23 -5.61 -2.89
CA LEU A 311 22.98 -4.88 -1.65
C LEU A 311 23.80 -5.54 -0.53
N ARG A 312 24.55 -4.74 0.21
CA ARG A 312 25.13 -5.16 1.49
C ARG A 312 24.30 -4.53 2.59
N LEU A 313 23.68 -5.38 3.41
CA LEU A 313 22.78 -4.99 4.48
C LEU A 313 23.51 -5.03 5.82
N ARG A 314 23.05 -4.20 6.75
CA ARG A 314 23.42 -4.25 8.17
C ARG A 314 22.17 -4.22 9.04
N TRP A 315 22.13 -5.09 10.03
CA TRP A 315 21.16 -5.06 11.12
C TRP A 315 21.45 -3.84 11.98
N HIS A 316 20.49 -2.93 12.10
CA HIS A 316 20.66 -1.67 12.82
C HIS A 316 19.31 -1.23 13.40
N GLN A 317 19.25 -1.14 14.74
CA GLN A 317 18.05 -0.75 15.49
C GLN A 317 16.84 -1.65 15.21
N GLY A 318 17.06 -2.98 15.25
CA GLY A 318 15.99 -3.97 15.12
C GLY A 318 15.44 -4.14 13.70
N ARG A 319 16.22 -3.81 12.66
CA ARG A 319 15.85 -4.01 11.26
C ARG A 319 17.08 -4.02 10.35
N TRP A 320 16.93 -4.62 9.17
CA TRP A 320 17.88 -4.46 8.07
C TRP A 320 17.92 -3.01 7.56
N THR A 321 19.09 -2.62 7.04
CA THR A 321 19.32 -1.35 6.34
C THR A 321 20.37 -1.54 5.24
N ILE A 322 20.27 -0.79 4.14
CA ILE A 322 21.24 -0.83 3.04
C ILE A 322 22.49 -0.04 3.45
N TYR A 323 23.59 -0.74 3.68
CA TYR A 323 24.90 -0.14 3.96
C TYR A 323 25.68 0.15 2.68
N ARG A 324 25.56 -0.72 1.66
CA ARG A 324 26.20 -0.51 0.35
C ARG A 324 25.30 -0.97 -0.79
N GLU A 325 25.32 -0.22 -1.88
CA GLU A 325 24.61 -0.55 -3.11
C GLU A 325 25.56 -0.48 -4.30
N THR A 326 25.57 -1.53 -5.11
CA THR A 326 26.26 -1.55 -6.41
C THR A 326 25.35 -2.13 -7.49
N TRP A 327 25.50 -1.61 -8.70
CA TRP A 327 24.83 -2.11 -9.89
C TRP A 327 25.87 -2.27 -11.00
N LYS A 328 25.78 -3.36 -11.75
CA LYS A 328 26.61 -3.62 -12.92
C LYS A 328 25.69 -4.02 -14.08
N PRO A 329 25.84 -3.44 -15.29
CA PRO A 329 25.06 -3.88 -16.44
C PRO A 329 25.35 -5.35 -16.73
N LEU A 330 24.32 -6.09 -17.11
CA LEU A 330 24.50 -7.37 -17.80
C LEU A 330 24.80 -7.01 -19.26
N ALA A 331 25.87 -7.56 -19.84
CA ALA A 331 26.18 -7.32 -21.25
C ALA A 331 24.99 -7.77 -22.11
N ASP A 332 24.63 -6.96 -23.11
CA ASP A 332 23.61 -7.34 -24.10
C ASP A 332 24.01 -8.70 -24.67
N GLN A 333 23.17 -9.73 -24.45
CA GLN A 333 23.15 -10.85 -25.35
C GLN A 333 22.43 -10.31 -26.59
N GLY A 334 23.25 -9.92 -27.58
CA GLY A 334 22.86 -9.11 -28.73
C GLY A 334 21.79 -9.69 -29.63
#